data_AF-A0A370KWN2-F1
#
_entry.id   AF-A0A370KWN2-F1
#
_cell.length_a   1.000
_cell.length_b   1.000
_cell.length_c   1.000
_cell.angle_alpha   90.00
_cell.angle_beta   90.00
_cell.angle_gamma   90.00
#
_symmetry.space_group_name_H-M   'P 1'
#
loop_
_entity.id
_entity.type
_entity.pdbx_description
1 polymer ?
#
loop_
_entity_poly.entity_id
_entity_poly.type
_entity_poly.pdbx_seq_one_letter_code
_entity_poly.pdbx_strand_id
1 'polypeptide(L)'
;MKILRMAIKEIVGMFIDDGALALLTIALIACIGLMVKIEVIAGLTGACLLFLGCLIILAESVARAARRKVKGMVHTQSLDRNHAPESTRLP
;
A
#
# COMPACT_ATOMS: atom_id res chain seq x y z
N MET A 1 8.47 -17.92 -13.23
CA MET A 1 9.56 -16.98 -12.85
C MET A 1 9.35 -15.52 -13.31
N LYS A 2 8.52 -15.22 -14.32
CA LYS A 2 8.24 -13.82 -14.75
C LYS A 2 7.13 -13.15 -13.92
N ILE A 3 6.05 -13.88 -13.65
CA ILE A 3 4.88 -13.38 -12.91
C ILE A 3 5.25 -13.00 -11.47
N LEU A 4 6.04 -13.84 -10.78
CA LEU A 4 6.51 -13.54 -9.42
C LEU A 4 7.44 -12.32 -9.38
N ARG A 5 8.36 -12.17 -10.34
CA ARG A 5 9.22 -10.98 -10.45
C ARG A 5 8.42 -9.71 -10.75
N MET A 6 7.39 -9.83 -11.59
CA MET A 6 6.50 -8.72 -11.91
C MET A 6 5.68 -8.31 -10.70
N ALA A 7 5.11 -9.28 -9.98
CA ALA A 7 4.38 -9.03 -8.73
C ALA A 7 5.28 -8.36 -7.69
N ILE A 8 6.50 -8.87 -7.47
CA ILE A 8 7.46 -8.25 -6.54
C ILE A 8 7.80 -6.83 -6.97
N LYS A 9 8.04 -6.58 -8.27
CA LYS A 9 8.38 -5.24 -8.78
C LYS A 9 7.23 -4.25 -8.65
N GLU A 10 6.00 -4.67 -8.91
CA GLU A 10 4.79 -3.86 -8.69
C GLU A 10 4.56 -3.57 -7.20
N ILE A 11 4.73 -4.58 -6.33
CA ILE A 11 4.59 -4.42 -4.88
C ILE A 11 5.66 -3.46 -4.33
N VAL A 12 6.92 -3.62 -4.77
CA VAL A 12 8.03 -2.74 -4.38
C VAL A 12 7.81 -1.32 -4.93
N GLY A 13 7.36 -1.20 -6.18
CA GLY A 13 7.02 0.09 -6.78
C GLY A 13 5.93 0.83 -6.02
N MET A 14 4.92 0.09 -5.52
CA MET A 14 3.85 0.67 -4.71
C MET A 14 4.30 1.09 -3.30
N PHE A 15 5.20 0.32 -2.67
CA PHE A 15 5.79 0.68 -1.38
C PHE A 15 6.68 1.92 -1.45
N ILE A 16 7.39 2.09 -2.57
CA ILE A 16 8.24 3.26 -2.85
C ILE A 16 7.38 4.49 -3.15
N ASP A 17 6.27 4.34 -3.89
CA ASP A 17 5.32 5.43 -4.18
C ASP A 17 4.63 5.95 -2.90
N ASP A 18 4.38 5.07 -1.92
CA ASP A 18 3.83 5.43 -0.61
C ASP A 18 4.94 5.76 0.43
N GLY A 19 6.11 6.28 0.04
CA GLY A 19 7.33 6.43 0.85
C GLY A 19 7.19 6.88 2.34
N ALA A 20 6.11 7.55 2.73
CA ALA A 20 5.73 7.76 4.12
C ALA A 20 5.50 6.47 4.94
N LEU A 21 4.89 5.44 4.34
CA LEU A 21 4.65 4.11 4.96
C LEU A 21 5.98 3.37 5.22
N ALA A 22 6.92 3.45 4.27
CA ALA A 22 8.26 2.89 4.46
C ALA A 22 9.00 3.59 5.62
N LEU A 23 8.92 4.92 5.66
CA LEU A 23 9.50 5.73 6.74
C LEU A 23 8.88 5.39 8.11
N LEU A 24 7.55 5.23 8.17
CA LEU A 24 6.82 4.76 9.36
C LEU A 24 7.28 3.38 9.82
N THR A 25 7.52 2.46 8.90
CA THR A 25 7.99 1.10 9.22
C THR A 25 9.38 1.12 9.82
N ILE A 26 10.30 1.86 9.19
CA ILE A 26 11.67 2.03 9.71
C ILE A 26 11.64 2.71 11.08
N ALA A 27 10.83 3.75 11.25
CA ALA A 27 10.67 4.46 12.52
C ALA A 27 10.11 3.53 13.62
N LEU A 28 9.08 2.74 13.32
CA LEU A 28 8.49 1.77 14.24
C LEU A 28 9.54 0.73 14.69
N ILE A 29 10.29 0.16 13.74
CA ILE A 29 11.33 -0.83 14.04
C ILE A 29 12.43 -0.22 14.89
N ALA A 30 12.89 0.98 14.54
CA ALA A 30 13.90 1.69 15.31
C ALA A 30 13.43 1.99 16.74
N CYS A 31 12.18 2.44 16.90
CA CYS A 31 11.63 2.81 18.20
C CYS A 31 11.44 1.59 19.12
N ILE A 32 10.82 0.51 18.62
CA ILE A 32 10.62 -0.71 19.41
C ILE A 32 11.96 -1.42 19.66
N GLY A 33 12.83 -1.50 18.66
CA GLY A 33 14.16 -2.07 18.81
C GLY A 33 14.99 -1.35 19.86
N LEU A 34 14.90 -0.01 19.93
CA LEU A 34 15.56 0.78 20.96
C LEU A 34 14.96 0.50 22.34
N MET A 35 13.63 0.49 22.46
CA MET A 35 12.90 0.21 23.71
C MET A 35 13.25 -1.18 24.29
N VAL A 36 13.35 -2.21 23.45
CA VAL A 36 13.77 -3.56 23.88
C VAL A 36 15.25 -3.56 24.29
N LYS A 37 16.10 -2.83 23.57
CA LYS A 37 17.55 -2.78 23.84
C LYS A 37 17.89 -2.10 25.16
N ILE A 38 17.10 -1.12 25.59
CA ILE A 38 17.24 -0.46 26.90
C ILE A 38 16.47 -1.18 28.02
N GLU A 39 16.00 -2.41 27.79
CA GLU A 39 15.22 -3.24 28.72
C GLU A 39 13.98 -2.56 29.30
N VAL A 40 13.41 -1.55 28.62
CA VAL A 40 12.18 -0.86 29.06
C VAL A 40 10.95 -1.76 28.93
N ILE A 41 10.99 -2.74 28.02
CA ILE A 41 9.93 -3.71 27.78
C ILE A 41 10.53 -5.11 27.59
N ALA A 42 9.82 -6.13 28.10
CA ALA A 42 10.20 -7.51 27.88
C ALA A 42 10.28 -7.83 26.38
N GLY A 43 11.32 -8.55 25.96
CA GLY A 43 11.57 -8.84 24.54
C GLY A 43 10.37 -9.48 23.82
N LEU A 44 9.59 -10.32 24.52
CA LEU A 44 8.38 -10.93 23.97
C LEU A 44 7.29 -9.87 23.69
N THR A 45 7.07 -8.93 24.60
CA THR A 45 6.13 -7.83 24.43
C THR A 45 6.55 -6.92 23.28
N GLY A 46 7.85 -6.61 23.20
CA GLY A 46 8.42 -5.86 22.09
C GLY A 46 8.20 -6.56 20.74
N ALA A 47 8.43 -7.88 20.67
CA ALA A 47 8.21 -8.67 19.47
C ALA A 47 6.73 -8.68 19.04
N CYS A 48 5.79 -8.87 19.97
CA CYS A 48 4.36 -8.80 19.68
C CYS A 48 3.95 -7.42 19.15
N LEU A 49 4.45 -6.35 19.77
CA LEU A 49 4.14 -4.98 19.38
C LEU A 49 4.71 -4.64 17.99
N LEU A 50 5.93 -5.09 17.71
CA LEU A 50 6.56 -4.99 16.39
C LEU A 50 5.75 -5.73 15.32
N PHE A 51 5.35 -6.96 15.63
CA PHE A 51 4.59 -7.79 14.72
C PHE A 51 3.23 -7.18 14.39
N LEU A 52 2.46 -6.76 15.41
CA LEU A 52 1.18 -6.08 15.22
C LEU A 52 1.34 -4.76 14.46
N GLY A 53 2.32 -3.93 14.84
CA GLY A 53 2.54 -2.64 14.19
C GLY A 53 2.93 -2.80 12.72
N CYS A 54 3.75 -3.79 12.40
CA CYS A 54 4.11 -4.12 11.01
C CYS A 54 2.89 -4.59 10.21
N LEU A 55 2.01 -5.39 10.83
CA LEU A 55 0.79 -5.88 10.19
C LEU A 55 -0.20 -4.76 9.87
N ILE A 56 -0.35 -3.78 10.78
CA ILE A 56 -1.20 -2.59 10.57
C ILE A 56 -0.68 -1.73 9.42
N ILE A 57 0.62 -1.46 9.38
CA ILE A 57 1.28 -0.70 8.30
C ILE A 57 1.04 -1.41 6.95
N LEU A 58 1.22 -2.73 6.91
CA LEU A 58 0.99 -3.51 5.70
C LEU A 58 -0.47 -3.45 5.26
N ALA A 59 -1.41 -3.59 6.19
CA ALA A 59 -2.85 -3.50 5.92
C ALA A 59 -3.22 -2.11 5.35
N GLU A 60 -2.67 -1.03 5.90
CA GLU A 60 -2.85 0.32 5.38
C GLU A 60 -2.36 0.47 3.94
N SER A 61 -1.17 -0.07 3.64
CA SER A 61 -0.59 -0.09 2.29
C SER A 61 -1.52 -0.80 1.30
N VAL A 62 -1.97 -2.01 1.65
CA VAL A 62 -2.87 -2.81 0.80
C VAL A 62 -4.24 -2.13 0.63
N ALA A 63 -4.82 -1.60 1.72
CA ALA A 63 -6.11 -0.93 1.66
C ALA A 63 -6.05 0.34 0.81
N ARG A 64 -4.96 1.10 0.89
CA ARG A 64 -4.72 2.30 0.07
C ARG A 64 -4.56 1.94 -1.41
N ALA A 65 -3.84 0.85 -1.72
CA ALA A 65 -3.74 0.29 -3.07
C ALA A 65 -5.11 -0.06 -3.66
N ALA A 66 -5.90 -0.81 -2.89
CA ALA A 66 -7.23 -1.25 -3.30
C ALA A 66 -8.15 -0.05 -3.59
N ARG A 67 -8.12 0.98 -2.73
CA ARG A 67 -8.89 2.23 -2.94
C ARG A 67 -8.47 2.97 -4.21
N ARG A 68 -7.16 3.06 -4.50
CA ARG A 68 -6.64 3.69 -5.73
C ARG A 68 -7.13 2.96 -7.00
N LYS A 69 -7.14 1.62 -7.00
CA LYS A 69 -7.64 0.80 -8.11
C LYS A 69 -9.14 1.02 -8.38
N VAL A 70 -9.96 1.14 -7.33
CA VAL A 70 -11.40 1.41 -7.46
C VAL A 70 -11.66 2.78 -8.10
N LYS A 71 -10.92 3.82 -7.68
CA LYS A 71 -11.07 5.17 -8.25
C LYS A 71 -10.66 5.23 -9.73
N GLY A 72 -9.66 4.45 -10.14
CA GLY A 72 -9.23 4.34 -11.54
C GLY A 72 -10.31 3.78 -12.47
N MET A 73 -11.10 2.81 -12.03
CA MET A 73 -12.20 2.24 -12.82
C MET A 73 -13.34 3.24 -13.07
N VAL A 74 -13.63 4.11 -12.11
CA VAL A 74 -14.67 5.16 -12.27
C VAL A 74 -14.25 6.18 -13.33
N HIS A 75 -12.96 6.51 -13.43
CA HIS A 75 -12.48 7.53 -14.37
C HIS A 75 -12.40 7.03 -15.82
N THR A 76 -12.14 5.74 -16.05
CA THR A 76 -12.17 5.13 -17.39
C THR A 76 -13.61 5.04 -17.91
N GLN A 77 -14.58 4.76 -17.05
CA GLN A 77 -15.99 4.67 -17.45
C GLN A 77 -16.57 6.02 -17.92
N SER A 78 -16.08 7.15 -17.41
CA SER A 78 -16.53 8.48 -17.85
C SER A 78 -15.93 8.93 -19.19
N LEU A 79 -14.74 8.45 -19.55
CA LEU A 79 -14.11 8.73 -20.85
C LEU A 79 -14.77 7.94 -21.98
N ASP A 80 -15.14 6.69 -21.72
CA ASP A 80 -15.85 5.85 -22.69
C ASP A 80 -17.28 6.35 -22.98
N ARG A 81 -17.98 6.84 -21.94
CA ARG A 81 -19.35 7.37 -22.09
C ARG A 81 -19.46 8.63 -22.95
N ASN A 82 -18.36 9.40 -23.08
CA ASN A 82 -18.31 10.61 -23.92
C ASN A 82 -17.87 10.31 -25.36
N HIS A 83 -17.57 9.05 -25.68
CA HIS A 83 -17.24 8.57 -27.02
C HIS A 83 -18.38 7.70 -27.59
N ALA A 84 -19.63 8.09 -27.31
CA ALA A 84 -20.73 7.64 -28.14
C ALA A 84 -20.57 8.27 -29.53
N PRO A 85 -20.61 7.49 -30.63
CA PRO A 85 -20.48 8.05 -31.96
C PRO A 85 -21.63 9.03 -32.20
N GLU A 86 -21.28 10.31 -32.40
CA GLU A 86 -22.18 11.40 -32.82
C GLU A 86 -22.91 11.10 -34.15
N SER A 87 -22.58 9.98 -34.81
CA SER A 87 -23.14 9.50 -36.07
C SER A 87 -24.57 8.93 -35.98
N THR A 88 -25.17 8.76 -34.80
CA THR A 88 -26.59 8.33 -34.69
C THR A 88 -27.58 9.49 -34.56
N ARG A 89 -27.11 10.75 -34.53
CA ARG A 89 -27.97 11.91 -34.82
C ARG A 89 -28.11 12.06 -36.34
N LEU A 90 -28.96 11.19 -36.89
CA LEU A 90 -29.54 11.31 -38.23
C LEU A 90 -30.48 12.54 -38.30
N PRO A 91 -30.78 13.03 -39.52
CA PRO A 91 -30.56 14.40 -40.00
C PRO A 91 -31.53 15.47 -39.51
#